data_AF-A0A2H5N045-F1
#
_entry.id   AF-A0A2H5N045-F1
#
_cell.length_a   1.000
_cell.length_b   1.000
_cell.length_c   1.000
_cell.angle_alpha   90.00
_cell.angle_beta   90.00
_cell.angle_gamma   90.00
#
_symmetry.space_group_name_H-M   'P 1'
#
loop_
_entity.id
_entity.type
_entity.pdbx_description
1 polymer ?
#
loop_
_entity_poly.entity_id
_entity_poly.type
_entity_poly.pdbx_seq_one_letter_code
_entity_poly.pdbx_strand_id
1 'polypeptide(L)'
;MNVILVFVTALSVQISLTKADDKPTYIYHNCPSKNFTPNSAYQSNLNLLLSTLRSNATRGSSDKFSKGFYNTTTGHEPNKVYGLFLCRGDFGAETCQNCVSVATSDTAQLCPFGKENTIGYEECLLRYSNISFFSVLDTSVRLSQWNVENSPSRSFDQFVWNSMNEAVNQALSTTKMFATVKKNYTASQTLYSLVQCTPDLSRDDCSSCLRLAISPLNGCCSIKIGGRVMYPSCNFRYELYQFYNDTSNGTLPPAVFSPPSPGSVTSSKGGEEIKVIMNFSKAKNAIKKQELYTREGRIGDDESNDTLGGEAQEGSHQEFPIFPLGLALEATNHFSHENKLGEGGFGPVYK
;
A
#
# COMPACT_ATOMS: atom_id res chain seq x y z
N MET A 1 -55.21 -47.86 -30.03
CA MET A 1 -54.86 -46.44 -29.88
C MET A 1 -53.52 -46.39 -29.17
N ASN A 2 -52.44 -46.16 -29.92
CA ASN A 2 -51.05 -46.27 -29.44
C ASN A 2 -50.66 -44.99 -28.69
N VAL A 3 -50.19 -45.13 -27.45
CA VAL A 3 -49.64 -44.01 -26.66
C VAL A 3 -48.12 -44.10 -26.76
N ILE A 4 -47.52 -43.16 -27.48
CA ILE A 4 -46.06 -43.00 -27.59
C ILE A 4 -45.62 -42.14 -26.41
N LEU A 5 -44.82 -42.72 -25.52
CA LEU A 5 -44.21 -42.01 -24.39
C LEU A 5 -42.88 -41.40 -24.84
N VAL A 6 -42.82 -40.08 -24.99
CA VAL A 6 -41.59 -39.34 -25.33
C VAL A 6 -40.83 -39.04 -24.03
N PHE A 7 -39.70 -39.70 -23.82
CA PHE A 7 -38.77 -39.36 -22.74
C PHE A 7 -37.88 -38.19 -23.18
N VAL A 8 -38.04 -37.03 -22.55
CA VAL A 8 -37.15 -35.88 -22.72
C VAL A 8 -36.00 -36.04 -21.73
N THR A 9 -34.81 -36.40 -22.22
CA THR A 9 -33.59 -36.40 -21.41
C THR A 9 -33.09 -34.97 -21.25
N ALA A 10 -33.20 -34.42 -20.05
CA ALA A 10 -32.60 -33.13 -19.72
C ALA A 10 -31.07 -33.28 -19.68
N LEU A 11 -30.37 -32.82 -20.73
CA LEU A 11 -28.92 -32.61 -20.66
C LEU A 11 -28.67 -31.46 -19.66
N SER A 12 -28.19 -31.81 -18.46
CA SER A 12 -27.66 -30.85 -17.51
C SER A 12 -26.36 -30.25 -18.06
N VAL A 13 -26.46 -29.11 -18.73
CA VAL A 13 -25.30 -28.27 -19.06
C VAL A 13 -24.75 -27.72 -17.74
N GLN A 14 -23.66 -28.31 -17.26
CA GLN A 14 -22.89 -27.76 -16.15
C GLN A 14 -22.22 -26.48 -16.65
N ILE A 15 -22.88 -25.34 -16.41
CA ILE A 15 -22.25 -24.03 -16.58
C ILE A 15 -21.22 -23.91 -15.46
N SER A 16 -19.96 -24.24 -15.77
CA SER A 16 -18.83 -23.90 -14.90
C SER A 16 -18.76 -22.38 -14.81
N LEU A 17 -19.29 -21.83 -13.72
CA LEU A 17 -19.01 -20.47 -13.29
C LEU A 17 -17.50 -20.39 -13.05
N THR A 18 -16.75 -19.82 -14.00
CA THR A 18 -15.36 -19.47 -13.77
C THR A 18 -15.33 -18.43 -12.65
N LYS A 19 -14.85 -18.83 -11.46
CA LYS A 19 -14.45 -17.87 -10.42
C LYS A 19 -13.58 -16.80 -11.08
N ALA A 20 -13.82 -15.53 -10.77
CA ALA A 20 -12.93 -14.44 -11.14
C ALA A 20 -11.49 -14.79 -10.72
N ASP A 21 -10.51 -14.45 -11.57
CA ASP A 21 -9.09 -14.83 -11.44
C ASP A 21 -8.62 -14.56 -9.99
N ASP A 22 -8.36 -15.63 -9.23
CA ASP A 22 -8.04 -15.63 -7.78
C ASP A 22 -6.57 -15.24 -7.54
N LYS A 23 -6.05 -14.32 -8.34
CA LYS A 23 -4.65 -13.90 -8.32
C LYS A 23 -4.46 -12.71 -7.39
N PRO A 24 -3.44 -12.75 -6.51
CA PRO A 24 -3.03 -11.62 -5.70
C PRO A 24 -2.80 -10.38 -6.57
N THR A 25 -3.22 -9.22 -6.08
CA THR A 25 -3.10 -7.97 -6.84
C THR A 25 -1.71 -7.37 -6.65
N TYR A 26 -0.87 -7.46 -7.67
CA TYR A 26 0.49 -6.91 -7.66
C TYR A 26 0.50 -5.39 -7.43
N ILE A 27 1.41 -4.90 -6.58
CA ILE A 27 1.60 -3.46 -6.31
C ILE A 27 2.99 -2.99 -6.73
N TYR A 28 4.03 -3.61 -6.19
CA TYR A 28 5.41 -3.15 -6.40
C TYR A 28 6.43 -4.22 -6.06
N HIS A 29 7.66 -4.00 -6.54
CA HIS A 29 8.84 -4.66 -6.05
C HIS A 29 9.99 -3.65 -5.96
N ASN A 30 10.97 -3.92 -5.10
CA ASN A 30 12.21 -3.16 -5.01
C ASN A 30 13.38 -4.14 -4.87
N CYS A 31 14.32 -4.03 -5.80
CA CYS A 31 15.47 -4.92 -5.90
C CYS A 31 16.76 -4.10 -6.05
N PRO A 32 17.37 -3.72 -4.91
CA PRO A 32 18.63 -2.98 -4.90
C PRO A 32 19.72 -3.72 -5.68
N SER A 33 20.64 -2.97 -6.29
CA SER A 33 21.74 -3.47 -7.16
C SER A 33 22.86 -4.21 -6.40
N LYS A 34 22.51 -5.06 -5.44
CA LYS A 34 23.45 -5.96 -4.73
C LYS A 34 23.15 -7.39 -5.13
N ASN A 35 23.99 -7.95 -6.00
CA ASN A 35 23.76 -9.28 -6.53
C ASN A 35 24.59 -10.36 -5.82
N PHE A 36 24.02 -11.57 -5.73
CA PHE A 36 24.77 -12.77 -5.37
C PHE A 36 25.30 -13.46 -6.62
N THR A 37 26.34 -14.29 -6.45
CA THR A 37 26.88 -15.10 -7.53
C THR A 37 25.95 -16.29 -7.81
N PRO A 38 25.59 -16.59 -9.07
CA PRO A 38 24.81 -17.78 -9.41
C PRO A 38 25.47 -19.06 -8.90
N ASN A 39 24.65 -20.04 -8.50
CA ASN A 39 25.06 -21.32 -7.90
C ASN A 39 25.88 -21.18 -6.60
N SER A 40 25.74 -20.05 -5.89
CA SER A 40 26.37 -19.85 -4.59
C SER A 40 25.60 -20.51 -3.45
N ALA A 41 26.28 -20.71 -2.32
CA ALA A 41 25.63 -21.12 -1.07
C ALA A 41 24.53 -20.13 -0.64
N TYR A 42 24.69 -18.83 -0.93
CA TYR A 42 23.64 -17.83 -0.69
C TYR A 42 22.37 -18.16 -1.48
N GLN A 43 22.48 -18.49 -2.76
CA GLN A 43 21.32 -18.85 -3.58
C GLN A 43 20.61 -20.11 -3.05
N SER A 44 21.36 -21.13 -2.63
CA SER A 44 20.77 -22.33 -2.01
C SER A 44 20.03 -21.99 -0.71
N ASN A 45 20.62 -21.16 0.14
CA ASN A 45 20.00 -20.70 1.39
C ASN A 45 18.76 -19.85 1.13
N LEU A 46 18.78 -18.98 0.10
CA LEU A 46 17.63 -18.19 -0.30
C LEU A 46 16.48 -19.08 -0.80
N ASN A 47 16.77 -20.09 -1.62
CA ASN A 47 15.76 -21.04 -2.09
C ASN A 47 15.10 -21.79 -0.92
N LEU A 48 15.90 -22.21 0.06
CA LEU A 48 15.39 -22.86 1.28
C LEU A 48 14.56 -21.90 2.14
N LEU A 49 14.99 -20.64 2.27
CA LEU A 49 14.25 -19.59 2.98
C LEU A 49 12.87 -19.38 2.35
N LEU A 50 12.80 -19.17 1.04
CA LEU A 50 11.55 -18.94 0.31
C LEU A 50 10.59 -20.13 0.42
N SER A 51 11.12 -21.36 0.34
CA SER A 51 10.34 -22.58 0.60
C SER A 51 9.78 -22.64 2.04
N THR A 52 10.58 -22.21 3.00
CA THR A 52 10.18 -22.14 4.42
C THR A 52 9.10 -21.09 4.66
N LEU A 53 9.22 -19.90 4.05
CA LEU A 53 8.18 -18.86 4.12
C LEU A 53 6.85 -19.36 3.53
N ARG A 54 6.89 -19.95 2.33
CA ARG A 54 5.71 -20.52 1.66
C ARG A 54 5.02 -21.59 2.50
N SER A 55 5.79 -22.50 3.10
CA SER A 55 5.26 -23.61 3.92
C SER A 55 4.83 -23.20 5.33
N ASN A 56 5.19 -22.00 5.81
CA ASN A 56 4.66 -21.47 7.06
C ASN A 56 3.41 -20.60 6.85
N ALA A 57 3.15 -20.13 5.62
CA ALA A 57 1.89 -19.49 5.28
C ALA A 57 0.70 -20.49 5.29
N THR A 58 0.94 -21.79 5.08
CA THR A 58 -0.06 -22.88 5.18
C THR A 58 -0.36 -23.29 6.63
N ARG A 59 0.63 -23.18 7.52
CA ARG A 59 0.53 -23.63 8.91
C ARG A 59 -0.17 -22.54 9.70
N GLY A 60 -1.50 -22.61 9.76
CA GLY A 60 -2.29 -21.82 10.70
C GLY A 60 -1.86 -22.15 12.13
N SER A 61 -0.86 -21.44 12.65
CA SER A 61 -0.34 -21.69 13.98
C SER A 61 -1.42 -21.35 15.01
N SER A 62 -1.59 -22.24 15.97
CA SER A 62 -2.39 -22.05 17.18
C SER A 62 -1.75 -21.04 18.14
N ASP A 63 -0.54 -20.58 17.84
CA ASP A 63 0.23 -19.71 18.70
C ASP A 63 -0.02 -18.23 18.40
N LYS A 64 0.03 -17.46 19.47
CA LYS A 64 -0.42 -16.08 19.64
C LYS A 64 0.31 -15.02 18.77
N PHE A 65 1.05 -15.42 17.74
CA PHE A 65 1.83 -14.58 16.82
C PHE A 65 1.61 -14.84 15.32
N SER A 66 0.40 -15.31 14.97
CA SER A 66 -0.45 -14.69 13.94
C SER A 66 -0.51 -15.33 12.56
N LYS A 67 -1.75 -15.66 12.14
CA LYS A 67 -2.23 -16.16 10.84
C LYS A 67 -1.94 -15.22 9.64
N GLY A 68 -0.74 -14.66 9.55
CA GLY A 68 -0.38 -13.65 8.56
C GLY A 68 0.98 -12.98 8.77
N PHE A 69 1.82 -13.40 9.71
CA PHE A 69 3.20 -12.91 9.80
C PHE A 69 4.13 -14.04 10.19
N TYR A 70 5.27 -14.12 9.54
CA TYR A 70 6.31 -15.08 9.89
C TYR A 70 7.66 -14.56 9.40
N ASN A 71 8.68 -14.67 10.26
CA ASN A 71 10.05 -14.40 9.91
C ASN A 71 10.92 -15.63 10.19
N THR A 72 12.01 -15.76 9.43
CA THR A 72 12.95 -16.86 9.60
C THR A 72 14.31 -16.52 9.02
N THR A 73 15.31 -17.29 9.37
CA THR A 73 16.69 -17.16 8.91
C THR A 73 17.17 -18.48 8.38
N THR A 74 18.00 -18.47 7.33
CA THR A 74 18.56 -19.67 6.74
C THR A 74 20.04 -19.51 6.45
N GLY A 75 20.82 -20.56 6.72
CA GLY A 75 22.26 -20.59 6.48
C GLY A 75 23.10 -19.99 7.61
N HIS A 76 24.40 -19.93 7.35
CA HIS A 76 25.42 -19.39 8.26
C HIS A 76 26.25 -18.32 7.54
N GLU A 77 26.99 -17.51 8.30
CA GLU A 77 27.90 -16.53 7.72
C GLU A 77 28.93 -17.20 6.80
N PRO A 78 29.28 -16.59 5.65
CA PRO A 78 28.84 -15.28 5.15
C PRO A 78 27.58 -15.33 4.25
N ASN A 79 26.91 -16.48 4.16
CA ASN A 79 25.80 -16.75 3.22
C ASN A 79 24.44 -16.80 3.91
N LYS A 80 24.29 -16.14 5.06
CA LYS A 80 23.05 -16.12 5.82
C LYS A 80 22.02 -15.25 5.13
N VAL A 81 20.76 -15.68 5.17
CA VAL A 81 19.62 -14.97 4.58
C VAL A 81 18.52 -14.79 5.62
N TYR A 82 18.01 -13.58 5.73
CA TYR A 82 16.89 -13.21 6.59
C TYR A 82 15.67 -12.96 5.72
N GLY A 83 14.49 -13.42 6.14
CA GLY A 83 13.26 -13.13 5.41
C GLY A 83 12.02 -13.17 6.27
N LEU A 84 10.98 -12.48 5.79
CA LEU A 84 9.65 -12.49 6.38
C LEU A 84 8.57 -12.35 5.32
N PHE A 85 7.35 -12.72 5.70
CA PHE A 85 6.14 -12.25 5.03
C PHE A 85 5.19 -11.56 6.02
N LEU A 86 4.37 -10.65 5.50
CA LEU A 86 3.27 -10.01 6.21
C LEU A 86 2.04 -10.01 5.31
N CYS A 87 0.99 -10.71 5.70
CA CYS A 87 -0.32 -10.67 5.07
C CYS A 87 -1.18 -9.57 5.70
N ARG A 88 -2.10 -9.00 4.92
CA ARG A 88 -3.03 -7.99 5.41
C ARG A 88 -3.95 -8.59 6.49
N GLY A 89 -4.18 -7.83 7.55
CA GLY A 89 -4.77 -8.36 8.78
C GLY A 89 -6.20 -8.90 8.66
N ASP A 90 -6.93 -8.51 7.61
CA ASP A 90 -8.32 -8.87 7.29
C ASP A 90 -8.47 -10.08 6.34
N PHE A 91 -7.36 -10.65 5.85
CA PHE A 91 -7.39 -11.87 5.03
C PHE A 91 -7.29 -13.15 5.86
N GLY A 92 -7.93 -14.20 5.34
CA GLY A 92 -7.84 -15.56 5.88
C GLY A 92 -6.53 -16.24 5.47
N ALA A 93 -6.28 -17.41 6.09
CA ALA A 93 -5.05 -18.18 5.85
C ALA A 93 -4.87 -18.60 4.39
N GLU A 94 -5.96 -18.97 3.69
CA GLU A 94 -5.91 -19.40 2.29
C GLU A 94 -5.45 -18.27 1.36
N THR A 95 -6.04 -17.08 1.47
CA THR A 95 -5.64 -15.89 0.69
C THR A 95 -4.20 -15.50 1.01
N CYS A 96 -3.81 -15.52 2.29
CA CYS A 96 -2.44 -15.25 2.71
C CYS A 96 -1.46 -16.24 2.09
N GLN A 97 -1.76 -17.55 2.16
CA GLN A 97 -0.94 -18.60 1.56
C GLN A 97 -0.80 -18.43 0.06
N ASN A 98 -1.89 -18.16 -0.65
CA ASN A 98 -1.86 -17.93 -2.09
C ASN A 98 -0.94 -16.74 -2.43
N CYS A 99 -1.10 -15.62 -1.72
CA CYS A 99 -0.26 -14.45 -1.92
C CYS A 99 1.22 -14.72 -1.66
N VAL A 100 1.58 -15.35 -0.55
CA VAL A 100 2.97 -15.68 -0.24
C VAL A 100 3.55 -16.64 -1.28
N SER A 101 2.77 -17.62 -1.74
CA SER A 101 3.19 -18.55 -2.80
C SER A 101 3.52 -17.81 -4.10
N VAL A 102 2.64 -16.90 -4.54
CA VAL A 102 2.87 -16.08 -5.74
C VAL A 102 4.09 -15.16 -5.55
N ALA A 103 4.16 -14.45 -4.42
CA ALA A 103 5.27 -13.56 -4.11
C ALA A 103 6.64 -14.27 -4.12
N THR A 104 6.72 -15.50 -3.58
CA THR A 104 7.96 -16.29 -3.63
C THR A 104 8.38 -16.65 -5.05
N SER A 105 7.43 -16.99 -5.92
CA SER A 105 7.68 -17.32 -7.33
C SER A 105 8.12 -16.08 -8.11
N ASP A 106 7.38 -14.98 -7.98
CA ASP A 106 7.61 -13.75 -8.74
C ASP A 106 8.93 -13.10 -8.33
N THR A 107 9.33 -13.21 -7.06
CA THR A 107 10.63 -12.70 -6.61
C THR A 107 11.81 -13.35 -7.36
N ALA A 108 11.74 -14.67 -7.62
CA ALA A 108 12.79 -15.36 -8.36
C ALA A 108 12.86 -14.91 -9.84
N GLN A 109 11.76 -14.41 -10.40
CA GLN A 109 11.68 -13.95 -11.78
C GLN A 109 12.05 -12.48 -11.93
N LEU A 110 11.51 -11.63 -11.04
CA LEU A 110 11.70 -10.18 -11.07
C LEU A 110 13.08 -9.79 -10.54
N CYS A 111 13.65 -10.56 -9.61
CA CYS A 111 14.90 -10.23 -8.93
C CYS A 111 15.85 -11.44 -8.88
N PRO A 112 16.26 -11.97 -10.04
CA PRO A 112 16.89 -13.28 -10.17
C PRO A 112 18.23 -13.43 -9.43
N PHE A 113 18.94 -12.32 -9.20
CA PHE A 113 20.25 -12.30 -8.53
C PHE A 113 20.30 -11.42 -7.30
N GLY A 114 19.17 -10.83 -6.87
CA GLY A 114 19.15 -9.86 -5.78
C GLY A 114 19.50 -10.50 -4.44
N LYS A 115 20.41 -9.91 -3.67
CA LYS A 115 20.62 -10.26 -2.25
C LYS A 115 19.52 -9.69 -1.36
N GLU A 116 18.85 -8.65 -1.82
CA GLU A 116 17.77 -7.98 -1.12
C GLU A 116 16.57 -7.85 -2.05
N ASN A 117 15.38 -8.10 -1.53
CA ASN A 117 14.13 -7.92 -2.26
C ASN A 117 13.01 -7.53 -1.29
N THR A 118 12.15 -6.63 -1.73
CA THR A 118 10.83 -6.42 -1.15
C THR A 118 9.81 -6.47 -2.26
N ILE A 119 8.81 -7.34 -2.17
CA ILE A 119 7.71 -7.43 -3.11
C ILE A 119 6.37 -7.30 -2.37
N GLY A 120 5.48 -6.47 -2.89
CA GLY A 120 4.19 -6.16 -2.29
C GLY A 120 3.03 -6.43 -3.23
N TYR A 121 2.01 -7.07 -2.69
CA TYR A 121 0.67 -7.27 -3.24
C TYR A 121 -0.35 -6.66 -2.29
N GLU A 122 -1.59 -6.52 -2.73
CA GLU A 122 -2.68 -6.02 -1.88
C GLU A 122 -2.92 -6.93 -0.67
N GLU A 123 -2.66 -8.22 -0.82
CA GLU A 123 -2.90 -9.25 0.17
C GLU A 123 -1.69 -9.52 1.08
N CYS A 124 -0.46 -9.31 0.61
CA CYS A 124 0.75 -9.58 1.38
C CYS A 124 2.01 -8.82 0.90
N LEU A 125 2.99 -8.76 1.78
CA LEU A 125 4.36 -8.30 1.57
C LEU A 125 5.31 -9.48 1.81
N LEU A 126 6.32 -9.65 0.97
CA LEU A 126 7.45 -10.56 1.21
C LEU A 126 8.76 -9.80 1.09
N ARG A 127 9.66 -10.02 2.05
CA ARG A 127 10.96 -9.34 2.10
C ARG A 127 12.06 -10.31 2.48
N TYR A 128 13.21 -10.20 1.84
CA TYR A 128 14.46 -10.84 2.29
C TYR A 128 15.67 -9.92 2.13
N SER A 129 16.74 -10.22 2.87
CA SER A 129 18.03 -9.53 2.79
C SER A 129 19.15 -10.41 3.33
N ASN A 130 20.40 -10.10 2.95
CA ASN A 130 21.61 -10.65 3.56
C ASN A 130 21.99 -9.93 4.87
N ILE A 131 21.27 -8.88 5.25
CA ILE A 131 21.44 -8.14 6.51
C ILE A 131 20.16 -8.32 7.32
N SER A 132 20.28 -8.55 8.63
CA SER A 132 19.11 -8.65 9.50
C SER A 132 18.36 -7.32 9.54
N PHE A 133 17.04 -7.38 9.36
CA PHE A 133 16.12 -6.23 9.44
C PHE A 133 14.96 -6.46 10.40
N PHE A 134 14.99 -7.56 11.17
CA PHE A 134 13.93 -7.89 12.13
C PHE A 134 13.92 -6.93 13.30
N SER A 135 12.73 -6.53 13.72
CA SER A 135 12.51 -5.61 14.85
C SER A 135 13.26 -4.28 14.72
N VAL A 136 13.59 -3.87 13.48
CA VAL A 136 14.22 -2.59 13.16
C VAL A 136 13.24 -1.77 12.34
N LEU A 137 12.95 -0.55 12.80
CA LEU A 137 12.14 0.40 12.05
C LEU A 137 12.83 0.76 10.73
N ASP A 138 12.17 0.48 9.62
CA ASP A 138 12.66 0.74 8.28
C ASP A 138 11.65 1.52 7.44
N THR A 139 12.04 2.77 7.15
CA THR A 139 11.31 3.72 6.30
C THR A 139 12.15 4.13 5.09
N SER A 140 13.14 3.31 4.70
CA SER A 140 14.14 3.63 3.67
C SER A 140 13.57 3.71 2.26
N VAL A 141 12.47 3.01 2.01
CA VAL A 141 11.76 2.98 0.72
C VAL A 141 10.32 3.39 0.96
N ARG A 142 9.89 4.46 0.29
CA ARG A 142 8.54 5.01 0.38
C ARG A 142 7.83 4.82 -0.95
N LEU A 143 6.91 3.87 -1.01
CA LEU A 143 5.96 3.79 -2.09
C LEU A 143 4.75 4.66 -1.78
N SER A 144 4.30 5.47 -2.74
CA SER A 144 3.01 6.15 -2.68
C SER A 144 2.15 5.78 -3.87
N GLN A 145 0.85 5.60 -3.63
CA GLN A 145 -0.15 5.58 -4.70
C GLN A 145 -1.35 6.43 -4.29
N TRP A 146 -1.99 7.08 -5.25
CA TRP A 146 -3.17 7.89 -4.97
C TRP A 146 -4.13 7.91 -6.14
N ASN A 147 -5.38 8.19 -5.81
CA ASN A 147 -6.43 8.42 -6.78
C ASN A 147 -6.16 9.73 -7.52
N VAL A 148 -6.26 9.76 -8.86
CA VAL A 148 -6.11 11.00 -9.62
C VAL A 148 -7.18 12.04 -9.28
N GLU A 149 -8.37 11.60 -8.86
CA GLU A 149 -9.49 12.44 -8.49
C GLU A 149 -9.26 13.14 -7.14
N ASN A 150 -9.58 14.42 -7.13
CA ASN A 150 -9.50 15.26 -5.94
C ASN A 150 -10.87 15.30 -5.24
N SER A 151 -10.83 15.35 -3.92
CA SER A 151 -11.95 15.77 -3.09
C SER A 151 -12.29 17.23 -3.41
N PRO A 152 -13.58 17.59 -3.47
CA PRO A 152 -14.00 18.97 -3.69
C PRO A 152 -13.74 19.88 -2.47
N SER A 153 -13.41 19.32 -1.29
CA SER A 153 -13.19 20.09 -0.07
C SER A 153 -11.81 19.84 0.53
N ARG A 154 -11.12 20.92 0.89
CA ARG A 154 -9.84 20.88 1.63
C ARG A 154 -10.00 20.32 3.05
N SER A 155 -11.21 20.39 3.63
CA SER A 155 -11.48 19.78 4.95
C SER A 155 -11.36 18.25 4.94
N PHE A 156 -11.32 17.64 3.75
CA PHE A 156 -11.18 16.21 3.58
C PHE A 156 -9.86 15.68 4.16
N ASP A 157 -8.76 16.39 3.97
CA ASP A 157 -7.44 15.94 4.44
C ASP A 157 -7.40 15.85 5.97
N GLN A 158 -7.98 16.83 6.67
CA GLN A 158 -8.12 16.80 8.12
C GLN A 158 -9.01 15.63 8.58
N PHE A 159 -10.08 15.34 7.83
CA PHE A 159 -10.97 14.22 8.13
C PHE A 159 -10.26 12.87 7.95
N VAL A 160 -9.50 12.69 6.87
CA VAL A 160 -8.66 11.51 6.63
C VAL A 160 -7.61 11.37 7.72
N TRP A 161 -6.90 12.45 8.05
CA TRP A 161 -5.88 12.47 9.10
C TRP A 161 -6.45 12.03 10.45
N ASN A 162 -7.62 12.55 10.84
CA ASN A 162 -8.30 12.14 12.08
C ASN A 162 -8.69 10.66 12.06
N SER A 163 -9.27 10.17 10.95
CA SER A 163 -9.65 8.75 10.78
C SER A 163 -8.44 7.82 10.85
N MET A 164 -7.33 8.22 10.22
CA MET A 164 -6.07 7.46 10.22
C MET A 164 -5.43 7.40 11.60
N ASN A 165 -5.37 8.52 12.33
CA ASN A 165 -4.83 8.53 13.69
C ASN A 165 -5.65 7.67 14.66
N GLU A 166 -6.98 7.62 14.47
CA GLU A 166 -7.82 6.66 15.20
C GLU A 166 -7.45 5.21 14.86
N ALA A 167 -7.30 4.89 13.57
CA ALA A 167 -6.87 3.56 13.15
C ALA A 167 -5.50 3.18 13.71
N VAL A 168 -4.54 4.12 13.80
CA VAL A 168 -3.24 3.92 14.45
C VAL A 168 -3.43 3.49 15.90
N ASN A 169 -4.21 4.24 16.69
CA ASN A 169 -4.42 3.91 18.10
C ASN A 169 -5.07 2.53 18.29
N GLN A 170 -6.00 2.16 17.40
CA GLN A 170 -6.63 0.83 17.41
C GLN A 170 -5.62 -0.27 17.04
N ALA A 171 -4.82 -0.08 15.98
CA ALA A 171 -3.83 -1.04 15.52
C ALA A 171 -2.79 -1.35 16.60
N LEU A 172 -2.33 -0.29 17.28
CA LEU A 172 -1.41 -0.37 18.41
C LEU A 172 -1.94 -1.15 19.61
N SER A 173 -3.23 -1.49 19.65
CA SER A 173 -3.84 -2.30 20.72
C SER A 173 -3.95 -3.78 20.35
N THR A 174 -3.67 -4.16 19.09
CA THR A 174 -3.80 -5.53 18.59
C THR A 174 -2.46 -6.25 18.48
N THR A 175 -2.46 -7.58 18.49
CA THR A 175 -1.24 -8.39 18.24
C THR A 175 -0.83 -8.41 16.76
N LYS A 176 -1.77 -8.17 15.85
CA LYS A 176 -1.51 -8.08 14.40
C LYS A 176 -0.96 -6.73 13.97
N MET A 177 -0.90 -5.74 14.88
CA MET A 177 -0.59 -4.34 14.58
C MET A 177 -1.37 -3.81 13.37
N PHE A 178 -2.65 -4.16 13.29
CA PHE A 178 -3.55 -3.90 12.17
C PHE A 178 -4.86 -3.33 12.69
N ALA A 179 -5.42 -2.35 11.99
CA ALA A 179 -6.78 -1.90 12.23
C ALA A 179 -7.40 -1.28 10.98
N THR A 180 -8.73 -1.27 11.00
CA THR A 180 -9.56 -0.57 10.02
C THR A 180 -10.54 0.34 10.74
N VAL A 181 -10.82 1.49 10.13
CA VAL A 181 -11.81 2.46 10.60
C VAL A 181 -12.67 2.83 9.41
N LYS A 182 -13.98 2.96 9.62
CA LYS A 182 -14.90 3.54 8.63
C LYS A 182 -15.69 4.68 9.26
N LYS A 183 -15.77 5.80 8.56
CA LYS A 183 -16.50 6.99 9.02
C LYS A 183 -17.30 7.62 7.89
N ASN A 184 -18.50 8.07 8.19
CA ASN A 184 -19.31 8.83 7.24
C ASN A 184 -18.71 10.23 7.10
N TYR A 185 -18.21 10.53 5.91
CA TYR A 185 -17.69 11.86 5.55
C TYR A 185 -18.83 12.80 5.14
N THR A 186 -19.79 12.29 4.39
CA THR A 186 -21.06 12.95 4.05
C THR A 186 -22.22 11.99 4.22
N ALA A 187 -23.46 12.43 3.97
CA ALA A 187 -24.63 11.56 4.01
C ALA A 187 -24.57 10.39 3.01
N SER A 188 -23.78 10.52 1.94
CA SER A 188 -23.64 9.49 0.89
C SER A 188 -22.24 8.88 0.83
N GLN A 189 -21.22 9.49 1.44
CA GLN A 189 -19.84 9.03 1.34
C GLN A 189 -19.30 8.52 2.67
N THR A 190 -18.73 7.32 2.63
CA THR A 190 -18.02 6.70 3.75
C THR A 190 -16.53 6.63 3.41
N LEU A 191 -15.70 7.13 4.31
CA LEU A 191 -14.26 6.95 4.27
C LEU A 191 -13.91 5.61 4.90
N TYR A 192 -13.11 4.82 4.20
CA TYR A 192 -12.53 3.57 4.68
C TYR A 192 -11.04 3.80 4.90
N SER A 193 -10.53 3.53 6.10
CA SER A 193 -9.14 3.69 6.50
C SER A 193 -8.57 2.37 7.01
N LEU A 194 -7.33 2.07 6.65
CA LEU A 194 -6.60 0.87 7.06
C LEU A 194 -5.16 1.25 7.37
N VAL A 195 -4.62 0.69 8.46
CA VAL A 195 -3.20 0.82 8.82
C VAL A 195 -2.65 -0.54 9.23
N GLN A 196 -1.35 -0.75 8.99
CA GLN A 196 -0.67 -1.98 9.43
C GLN A 196 0.83 -1.76 9.64
N CYS A 197 1.39 -2.38 10.68
CA CYS A 197 2.84 -2.54 10.87
C CYS A 197 3.27 -4.00 10.75
N THR A 198 4.56 -4.25 10.58
CA THR A 198 5.12 -5.59 10.81
C THR A 198 5.08 -5.89 12.32
N PRO A 199 4.49 -7.03 12.76
CA PRO A 199 4.33 -7.35 14.19
C PRO A 199 5.61 -7.56 15.00
N ASP A 200 6.78 -7.60 14.35
CA ASP A 200 8.09 -7.71 15.01
C ASP A 200 8.61 -6.37 15.56
N LEU A 201 7.96 -5.25 15.25
CA LEU A 201 8.30 -3.93 15.79
C LEU A 201 7.82 -3.75 17.24
N SER A 202 8.39 -2.76 17.92
CA SER A 202 7.80 -2.22 19.14
C SER A 202 6.53 -1.41 18.81
N ARG A 203 5.67 -1.19 19.81
CA ARG A 203 4.47 -0.34 19.63
C ARG A 203 4.86 1.10 19.33
N ASP A 204 5.95 1.59 19.91
CA ASP A 204 6.43 2.96 19.71
C ASP A 204 6.99 3.15 18.29
N ASP A 205 7.75 2.17 17.78
CA ASP A 205 8.24 2.18 16.40
C ASP A 205 7.10 2.07 15.40
N CYS A 206 6.09 1.23 15.66
CA CYS A 206 4.90 1.13 14.83
C CYS A 206 4.13 2.47 14.80
N SER A 207 3.93 3.10 15.97
CA SER A 207 3.28 4.41 16.08
C SER A 207 4.04 5.46 15.29
N SER A 208 5.37 5.52 15.45
CA SER A 208 6.24 6.45 14.76
C SER A 208 6.22 6.24 13.24
N CYS A 209 6.28 5.00 12.78
CA CYS A 209 6.22 4.65 11.37
C CYS A 209 4.90 5.09 10.72
N LEU A 210 3.76 4.72 11.34
CA LEU A 210 2.45 5.05 10.80
C LEU A 210 2.21 6.56 10.81
N ARG A 211 2.58 7.25 11.89
CA ARG A 211 2.46 8.71 11.97
C ARG A 211 3.35 9.42 10.97
N LEU A 212 4.57 8.92 10.72
CA LEU A 212 5.43 9.41 9.65
C LEU A 212 4.82 9.17 8.27
N ALA A 213 4.19 8.02 8.04
CA ALA A 213 3.50 7.75 6.78
C ALA A 213 2.34 8.74 6.57
N ILE A 214 1.56 9.03 7.62
CA ILE A 214 0.39 9.91 7.60
C ILE A 214 0.76 11.41 7.56
N SER A 215 1.90 11.79 8.14
CA SER A 215 2.31 13.19 8.33
C SER A 215 3.05 13.78 7.13
N PRO A 216 2.69 15.00 6.71
CA PRO A 216 1.36 15.44 6.31
C PRO A 216 1.02 14.86 4.93
N LEU A 217 -0.28 14.75 4.64
CA LEU A 217 -0.80 14.44 3.31
C LEU A 217 -0.44 15.53 2.27
N ASN A 218 0.58 16.37 2.46
CA ASN A 218 1.18 17.23 1.44
C ASN A 218 2.26 16.44 0.68
N GLY A 219 2.09 16.30 -0.62
CA GLY A 219 2.92 15.46 -1.49
C GLY A 219 2.04 14.50 -2.29
N CYS A 220 2.10 13.20 -1.96
CA CYS A 220 1.41 12.18 -2.77
C CYS A 220 -0.12 12.32 -2.78
N CYS A 221 -0.70 12.75 -1.67
CA CYS A 221 -2.07 12.35 -1.35
C CYS A 221 -2.96 13.54 -0.92
N SER A 222 -2.46 14.77 -1.06
CA SER A 222 -3.20 15.98 -0.69
C SER A 222 -4.46 16.06 -1.52
N ILE A 223 -5.57 16.36 -0.86
CA ILE A 223 -6.90 16.45 -1.43
C ILE A 223 -7.33 15.23 -2.25
N LYS A 224 -6.62 14.08 -2.22
CA LYS A 224 -6.97 12.92 -3.04
C LYS A 224 -8.04 12.11 -2.37
N ILE A 225 -9.07 11.67 -3.10
CA ILE A 225 -10.17 10.85 -2.55
C ILE A 225 -9.74 9.43 -2.13
N GLY A 226 -8.51 9.05 -2.47
CA GLY A 226 -7.89 7.79 -2.09
C GLY A 226 -6.37 7.91 -2.13
N GLY A 227 -5.71 7.29 -1.17
CA GLY A 227 -4.26 7.39 -1.01
C GLY A 227 -3.71 6.23 -0.19
N ARG A 228 -2.47 5.83 -0.48
CA ARG A 228 -1.72 4.84 0.28
C ARG A 228 -0.24 5.23 0.35
N VAL A 229 0.40 4.85 1.44
CA VAL A 229 1.86 4.84 1.57
C VAL A 229 2.29 3.49 2.11
N MET A 230 3.36 2.93 1.54
CA MET A 230 3.97 1.70 2.02
C MET A 230 5.46 1.93 2.27
N TYR A 231 5.85 1.73 3.53
CA TYR A 231 7.22 1.50 3.96
C TYR A 231 7.45 -0.01 4.15
N PRO A 232 8.71 -0.47 4.22
CA PRO A 232 9.00 -1.85 4.58
C PRO A 232 8.43 -2.27 5.95
N SER A 233 8.37 -1.34 6.91
CA SER A 233 7.90 -1.59 8.28
C SER A 233 6.42 -1.31 8.53
N CYS A 234 5.76 -0.45 7.74
CA CYS A 234 4.36 -0.11 7.95
C CYS A 234 3.69 0.46 6.69
N ASN A 235 2.36 0.46 6.66
CA ASN A 235 1.59 1.07 5.58
C ASN A 235 0.25 1.61 6.06
N PHE A 236 -0.31 2.53 5.27
CA PHE A 236 -1.72 2.90 5.36
C PHE A 236 -2.37 2.91 3.99
N ARG A 237 -3.69 2.80 3.98
CA ARG A 237 -4.53 3.07 2.80
C ARG A 237 -5.87 3.67 3.21
N TYR A 238 -6.35 4.67 2.48
CA TYR A 238 -7.73 5.13 2.55
C TYR A 238 -8.36 5.22 1.17
N GLU A 239 -9.68 5.04 1.12
CA GLU A 239 -10.50 5.19 -0.06
C GLU A 239 -11.93 5.59 0.34
N LEU A 240 -12.69 6.19 -0.58
CA LEU A 240 -14.14 6.41 -0.43
C LEU A 240 -14.99 5.19 -0.83
N TYR A 241 -14.37 4.02 -0.99
CA TYR A 241 -15.03 2.75 -1.25
C TYR A 241 -14.42 1.65 -0.37
N GLN A 242 -15.21 0.63 -0.05
CA GLN A 242 -14.72 -0.49 0.75
C GLN A 242 -13.68 -1.32 -0.01
N PHE A 243 -12.50 -1.52 0.59
CA PHE A 243 -11.39 -2.31 0.02
C PHE A 243 -10.82 -3.36 0.99
N TYR A 244 -11.42 -3.48 2.18
CA TYR A 244 -11.08 -4.46 3.20
C TYR A 244 -12.32 -5.21 3.68
N ASN A 245 -12.11 -6.41 4.23
CA ASN A 245 -13.18 -7.18 4.84
C ASN A 245 -13.52 -6.60 6.22
N ASP A 246 -14.79 -6.27 6.43
CA ASP A 246 -15.27 -5.88 7.76
C ASP A 246 -15.21 -7.09 8.68
N THR A 247 -14.28 -7.09 9.63
CA THR A 247 -14.18 -8.14 10.66
C THR A 247 -15.14 -7.90 11.83
N SER A 248 -15.90 -6.79 11.81
CA SER A 248 -17.03 -6.58 12.71
C SER A 248 -18.24 -7.39 12.22
N ASN A 249 -18.47 -8.52 12.87
CA ASN A 249 -19.53 -9.52 12.68
C ASN A 249 -19.34 -10.50 11.51
N GLY A 250 -19.20 -11.77 11.87
CA GLY A 250 -19.31 -12.94 10.99
C GLY A 250 -20.71 -13.11 10.40
N THR A 251 -21.12 -12.13 9.59
CA THR A 251 -22.24 -12.25 8.68
C THR A 251 -21.63 -12.49 7.32
N LEU A 252 -21.90 -13.67 6.76
CA LEU A 252 -21.61 -13.99 5.36
C LEU A 252 -22.04 -12.82 4.46
N PRO A 253 -21.29 -12.52 3.38
CA PRO A 253 -21.74 -11.54 2.40
C PRO A 253 -23.16 -11.92 1.93
N PRO A 254 -24.10 -10.97 1.81
CA PRO A 254 -25.39 -11.27 1.22
C PRO A 254 -25.17 -11.84 -0.18
N ALA A 255 -25.79 -13.00 -0.44
CA ALA A 255 -25.84 -13.58 -1.77
C ALA A 255 -26.27 -12.51 -2.78
N VAL A 256 -25.56 -12.49 -3.90
CA VAL A 256 -25.76 -11.59 -5.03
C VAL A 256 -27.26 -11.53 -5.39
N PHE A 257 -27.84 -10.33 -5.30
CA PHE A 257 -29.20 -10.08 -5.76
C PHE A 257 -29.32 -10.46 -7.23
N SER A 258 -30.28 -11.33 -7.53
CA SER A 258 -30.72 -11.63 -8.89
C SER A 258 -31.21 -10.33 -9.57
N PRO A 259 -31.06 -10.18 -10.90
CA PRO A 259 -31.49 -8.98 -11.60
C PRO A 259 -33.03 -8.85 -11.56
N PRO A 260 -33.59 -7.65 -11.36
CA PRO A 260 -35.03 -7.46 -11.46
C PRO A 260 -35.47 -7.47 -12.93
N SER A 261 -36.57 -8.18 -13.19
CA SER A 261 -37.30 -8.15 -14.45
C SER A 261 -37.99 -6.78 -14.65
N PRO A 262 -38.26 -6.35 -15.90
CA PRO A 262 -38.62 -4.96 -16.21
C PRO A 262 -40.09 -4.66 -15.87
N GLY A 263 -40.30 -3.63 -15.04
CA GLY A 263 -41.63 -3.16 -14.66
C GLY A 263 -41.74 -1.63 -14.67
N SER A 264 -42.41 -1.13 -15.70
CA SER A 264 -43.18 0.13 -15.86
C SER A 264 -42.72 1.44 -15.20
N VAL A 265 -42.44 2.39 -16.09
CA VAL A 265 -42.37 3.85 -15.92
C VAL A 265 -43.55 4.43 -15.15
N THR A 266 -43.28 5.34 -14.21
CA THR A 266 -44.14 6.52 -14.00
C THR A 266 -43.29 7.73 -13.60
N SER A 267 -43.54 8.83 -14.32
CA SER A 267 -42.91 10.14 -14.22
C SER A 267 -43.52 10.95 -13.09
N SER A 268 -42.70 11.65 -12.30
CA SER A 268 -43.10 12.95 -11.75
C SER A 268 -41.89 13.88 -11.64
N LYS A 269 -42.08 15.11 -12.09
CA LYS A 269 -41.11 16.21 -12.16
C LYS A 269 -41.15 17.05 -10.88
N GLY A 270 -40.00 17.63 -10.52
CA GLY A 270 -39.92 18.97 -9.91
C GLY A 270 -39.20 19.03 -8.55
N GLY A 271 -38.06 19.70 -8.51
CA GLY A 271 -37.34 20.08 -7.28
C GLY A 271 -35.82 20.12 -7.48
N GLU A 272 -35.32 21.29 -7.86
CA GLU A 272 -33.92 21.58 -8.20
C GLU A 272 -33.08 21.73 -6.92
N GLU A 273 -32.47 20.63 -6.47
CA GLU A 273 -31.31 20.66 -5.57
C GLU A 273 -30.06 20.30 -6.39
N ILE A 274 -29.01 21.11 -6.28
CA ILE A 274 -27.70 20.84 -6.89
C ILE A 274 -27.12 19.58 -6.25
N LYS A 275 -27.50 18.44 -6.81
CA LYS A 275 -27.00 17.12 -6.50
C LYS A 275 -25.62 16.99 -7.11
N VAL A 276 -24.58 17.26 -6.31
CA VAL A 276 -23.22 16.77 -6.62
C VAL A 276 -23.23 15.26 -6.41
N ILE A 277 -23.79 14.52 -7.38
CA ILE A 277 -23.65 13.06 -7.48
C ILE A 277 -22.24 12.83 -8.01
N MET A 278 -21.25 12.71 -7.11
CA MET A 278 -20.03 12.03 -7.48
C MET A 278 -20.38 10.56 -7.71
N ASN A 279 -20.32 10.12 -8.97
CA ASN A 279 -20.56 8.73 -9.36
C ASN A 279 -19.55 7.83 -8.64
N PHE A 280 -19.99 7.04 -7.65
CA PHE A 280 -19.16 6.07 -6.93
C PHE A 280 -18.45 5.05 -7.84
N SER A 281 -18.99 4.81 -9.05
CA SER A 281 -18.34 4.01 -10.09
C SER A 281 -17.05 4.64 -10.60
N LYS A 282 -16.94 5.97 -10.61
CA LYS A 282 -15.72 6.70 -11.00
C LYS A 282 -14.60 6.52 -9.98
N ALA A 283 -14.89 6.56 -8.68
CA ALA A 283 -13.88 6.40 -7.63
C ALA A 283 -13.16 5.04 -7.68
N LYS A 284 -13.89 3.96 -8.02
CA LYS A 284 -13.30 2.62 -8.25
C LYS A 284 -12.54 2.51 -9.56
N ASN A 285 -12.97 3.23 -10.59
CA ASN A 285 -12.40 3.19 -11.95
C ASN A 285 -11.36 4.29 -12.21
N ALA A 286 -11.02 5.10 -11.21
CA ALA A 286 -10.04 6.16 -11.35
C ALA A 286 -8.64 5.57 -11.53
N ILE A 287 -7.88 6.13 -12.47
CA ILE A 287 -6.48 5.76 -12.72
C ILE A 287 -5.67 6.15 -11.48
N LYS A 288 -4.91 5.22 -10.89
CA LYS A 288 -4.03 5.53 -9.75
C LYS A 288 -2.67 5.98 -10.26
N LYS A 289 -2.09 7.04 -9.68
CA LYS A 289 -0.68 7.38 -9.86
C LYS A 289 0.17 6.68 -8.80
N GLN A 290 1.44 6.44 -9.11
CA GLN A 290 2.39 5.73 -8.25
C GLN A 290 3.76 6.39 -8.32
N GLU A 291 4.41 6.52 -7.16
CA GLU A 291 5.81 6.99 -7.04
C GLU A 291 6.55 6.13 -6.02
N LEU A 292 7.82 5.86 -6.30
CA LEU A 292 8.73 5.13 -5.42
C LEU A 292 9.94 6.00 -5.10
N TYR A 293 10.13 6.27 -3.81
CA TYR A 293 11.25 7.05 -3.30
C TYR A 293 12.14 6.18 -2.44
N THR A 294 13.44 6.34 -2.55
CA THR A 294 14.41 5.88 -1.56
C THR A 294 14.92 7.09 -0.77
N ARG A 295 15.52 6.84 0.40
CA ARG A 295 16.22 7.88 1.16
C ARG A 295 17.34 8.58 0.36
N GLU A 296 17.78 7.99 -0.75
CA GLU A 296 18.80 8.52 -1.66
C GLU A 296 18.23 9.25 -2.89
N GLY A 297 16.90 9.27 -3.09
CA GLY A 297 16.23 9.95 -4.22
C GLY A 297 15.04 9.18 -4.82
N ARG A 298 14.42 9.70 -5.89
CA ARG A 298 13.42 8.96 -6.69
C ARG A 298 14.15 7.94 -7.57
N ILE A 299 13.65 6.69 -7.63
CA ILE A 299 14.16 5.72 -8.62
C ILE A 299 13.64 6.18 -9.99
N GLY A 300 14.56 6.52 -10.90
CA GLY A 300 14.34 7.46 -12.00
C GLY A 300 13.37 7.04 -13.10
N ASP A 301 12.83 8.07 -13.75
CA ASP A 301 12.96 8.25 -15.20
C ASP A 301 13.85 9.49 -15.37
N ASP A 302 14.89 9.40 -16.19
CA ASP A 302 15.78 10.52 -16.50
C ASP A 302 15.03 11.57 -17.36
N GLU A 303 15.40 12.84 -17.18
CA GLU A 303 14.84 14.07 -17.79
C GLU A 303 13.36 14.42 -17.50
N SER A 304 13.13 15.24 -16.46
CA SER A 304 12.51 16.58 -16.62
C SER A 304 12.22 17.27 -15.28
N ASN A 305 12.60 18.56 -15.23
CA ASN A 305 12.41 19.59 -14.21
C ASN A 305 11.37 19.35 -13.09
N ASP A 306 11.86 18.97 -11.90
CA ASP A 306 11.09 19.11 -10.66
C ASP A 306 11.28 20.52 -10.08
N THR A 307 10.20 21.30 -10.16
CA THR A 307 10.05 22.57 -9.43
C THR A 307 9.48 22.25 -8.05
N LEU A 308 10.29 22.30 -7.00
CA LEU A 308 9.80 22.19 -5.62
C LEU A 308 9.05 23.48 -5.23
N GLY A 309 7.72 23.42 -5.24
CA GLY A 309 6.86 24.41 -4.60
C GLY A 309 6.72 24.11 -3.11
N GLY A 310 7.45 24.85 -2.28
CA GLY A 310 7.25 24.91 -0.83
C GLY A 310 6.21 25.98 -0.47
N GLU A 311 5.29 25.61 0.42
CA GLU A 311 4.17 26.43 0.90
C GLU A 311 4.61 27.66 1.71
N ALA A 312 3.88 28.78 1.61
CA ALA A 312 3.64 29.64 2.78
C ALA A 312 2.42 30.56 2.57
N GLN A 313 1.72 30.77 3.68
CA GLN A 313 0.61 31.70 3.88
C GLN A 313 0.94 33.11 3.39
N GLU A 314 -0.02 33.74 2.73
CA GLU A 314 0.08 35.15 2.37
C GLU A 314 -0.79 36.00 3.30
N GLY A 315 -0.13 36.60 4.28
CA GLY A 315 -0.37 37.98 4.65
C GLY A 315 0.60 38.85 3.85
N SER A 316 0.06 39.69 2.96
CA SER A 316 0.59 40.97 2.49
C SER A 316 2.11 41.10 2.19
N HIS A 317 2.43 41.17 0.89
CA HIS A 317 3.47 41.98 0.25
C HIS A 317 4.96 41.67 0.55
N GLN A 318 5.62 40.97 -0.38
CA GLN A 318 6.65 41.51 -1.30
C GLN A 318 7.29 40.33 -2.03
N GLU A 319 7.05 40.21 -3.34
CA GLU A 319 7.45 39.06 -4.17
C GLU A 319 8.99 38.99 -4.25
N PHE A 320 9.60 38.04 -3.52
CA PHE A 320 11.02 37.76 -3.64
C PHE A 320 11.27 36.88 -4.88
N PRO A 321 12.32 37.14 -5.67
CA PRO A 321 12.65 36.29 -6.81
C PRO A 321 12.97 34.86 -6.34
N ILE A 322 12.25 33.89 -6.89
CA ILE A 322 12.46 32.46 -6.65
C ILE A 322 13.69 32.04 -7.47
N PHE A 323 14.73 31.54 -6.80
CA PHE A 323 15.95 31.06 -7.46
C PHE A 323 15.95 29.53 -7.57
N PRO A 324 16.27 28.96 -8.75
CA PRO A 324 16.43 27.52 -8.91
C PRO A 324 17.56 26.96 -8.04
N LEU A 325 17.30 25.85 -7.33
CA LEU A 325 18.31 25.20 -6.47
C LEU A 325 19.54 24.74 -7.27
N GLY A 326 19.36 24.34 -8.53
CA GLY A 326 20.48 23.98 -9.41
C GLY A 326 21.46 25.14 -9.62
N LEU A 327 20.95 26.36 -9.82
CA LEU A 327 21.78 27.56 -9.95
C LEU A 327 22.50 27.89 -8.64
N ALA A 328 21.83 27.72 -7.50
CA ALA A 328 22.45 27.93 -6.20
C ALA A 328 23.56 26.89 -5.92
N LEU A 329 23.36 25.63 -6.28
CA LEU A 329 24.37 24.58 -6.14
C LEU A 329 25.58 24.84 -7.04
N GLU A 330 25.37 25.26 -8.28
CA GLU A 330 26.46 25.58 -9.20
C GLU A 330 27.24 26.82 -8.75
N ALA A 331 26.55 27.90 -8.41
CA ALA A 331 27.17 29.15 -7.96
C ALA A 331 27.98 28.95 -6.67
N THR A 332 27.47 28.16 -5.74
CA THR A 332 28.14 27.90 -4.45
C THR A 332 29.14 26.74 -4.51
N ASN A 333 29.30 26.07 -5.66
CA ASN A 333 30.05 24.81 -5.80
C ASN A 333 29.64 23.78 -4.73
N HIS A 334 28.36 23.42 -4.71
CA HIS A 334 27.75 22.53 -3.73
C HIS A 334 27.98 22.99 -2.28
N PHE A 335 27.87 24.29 -2.02
CA PHE A 335 28.10 24.90 -0.70
C PHE A 335 29.49 24.57 -0.14
N SER A 336 30.52 24.60 -1.00
CA SER A 336 31.89 24.36 -0.56
C SER A 336 32.37 25.45 0.42
N HIS A 337 33.28 25.08 1.32
CA HIS A 337 33.88 26.05 2.24
C HIS A 337 34.63 27.19 1.53
N GLU A 338 35.15 26.95 0.32
CA GLU A 338 35.86 27.94 -0.49
C GLU A 338 34.95 29.08 -0.95
N ASN A 339 33.64 28.81 -1.07
CA ASN A 339 32.64 29.80 -1.43
C ASN A 339 31.88 30.36 -0.22
N LYS A 340 32.24 29.99 1.01
CA LYS A 340 31.59 30.51 2.22
C LYS A 340 32.09 31.92 2.53
N LEU A 341 31.19 32.89 2.51
CA LEU A 341 31.47 34.29 2.85
C LEU A 341 31.47 34.55 4.37
N GLY A 342 30.71 33.76 5.14
CA GLY A 342 30.61 33.92 6.60
C GLY A 342 29.53 33.04 7.21
N GLU A 343 29.34 33.14 8.53
CA GLU A 343 28.26 32.44 9.25
C GLU A 343 27.77 33.31 10.40
N GLY A 344 26.45 33.50 10.47
CA GLY A 344 25.79 34.28 11.52
C GLY A 344 24.69 33.47 12.22
N GLY A 345 23.88 34.13 13.04
CA GLY A 345 22.79 33.49 13.81
C GLY A 345 21.68 32.84 12.96
N PHE A 346 21.71 33.03 11.64
CA PHE A 346 20.77 32.46 10.67
C PHE A 346 21.45 31.44 9.73
N GLY A 347 22.71 31.08 9.97
CA GLY A 347 23.45 30.07 9.22
C GLY A 347 24.56 30.63 8.31
N PRO A 348 25.21 29.73 7.53
CA PRO A 348 26.31 30.08 6.64
C PRO A 348 25.83 30.81 5.39
N VAL A 349 26.59 31.82 4.97
CA VAL A 349 26.37 32.61 3.76
C VAL A 349 27.43 32.25 2.73
N TYR A 350 27.03 32.01 1.48
CA TYR A 350 27.91 31.63 0.37
C TYR A 350 27.91 32.71 -0.72
N LYS A 351 28.97 32.72 -1.53
CA LYS A 351 29.24 33.68 -2.60
C LYS A 351 28.25 33.60 -3.74
#